data_AF-A0AAE0IHF1-F1
#
_entry.id   AF-A0AAE0IHF1-F1
#
_cell.length_a   1.000
_cell.length_b   1.000
_cell.length_c   1.000
_cell.angle_alpha   90.00
_cell.angle_beta   90.00
_cell.angle_gamma   90.00
#
_symmetry.space_group_name_H-M   'P 1'
#
loop_
_entity.id
_entity.type
_entity.pdbx_description
1 polymer ?
#
loop_
_entity_poly.entity_id
_entity_poly.type
_entity_poly.pdbx_seq_one_letter_code
_entity_poly.pdbx_strand_id
1 'polypeptide(L)'
;MGKQKKTKTPKRATSAAHGRQQTSTSSTANNHHNENSKDTTPISFYLFFYMPREKHGEFCQWYPSTFCVSESRIASLVSPPSPEPQTPPINNDEHPESDKVIYFTCAEQFMMYCKAFRFDDTDSKKWIMETDSPKEQKALGKQVAGFDDESWDEVKYAVVVAGNMAKFGQNGSLQRKLLATGDRLLVEAASRDRIWGIGYTAKHAMQFRGHWGLNLLGKALMEIRQRLRPRGETGDHGGWEGEEREERQERETRETRKERKERKERKERKERKERKERKERKERKERKERKERKERKERE
;
A
#
# COMPACT_ATOMS: atom_id res chain seq x y z
N MET A 1 1.41 -80.12 -0.91
CA MET A 1 2.28 -81.31 -1.01
C MET A 1 2.38 -81.74 -2.47
N GLY A 2 3.61 -81.98 -2.97
CA GLY A 2 3.94 -82.62 -4.27
C GLY A 2 3.78 -81.74 -5.51
N LYS A 3 4.83 -81.23 -6.20
CA LYS A 3 5.77 -81.91 -7.13
C LYS A 3 5.00 -82.77 -8.17
N GLN A 4 5.18 -82.70 -9.49
CA GLN A 4 6.40 -82.51 -10.27
C GLN A 4 6.08 -82.35 -11.78
N LYS A 5 6.88 -81.49 -12.45
CA LYS A 5 7.49 -81.58 -13.80
C LYS A 5 6.97 -82.61 -14.81
N LYS A 6 6.80 -82.16 -16.07
CA LYS A 6 7.59 -82.66 -17.22
C LYS A 6 7.61 -81.70 -18.41
N THR A 7 8.83 -81.55 -18.93
CA THR A 7 9.34 -80.78 -20.06
C THR A 7 9.16 -81.50 -21.41
N LYS A 8 9.09 -80.77 -22.55
CA LYS A 8 10.02 -80.89 -23.70
C LYS A 8 9.63 -80.00 -24.91
N THR A 9 10.48 -79.00 -25.18
CA THR A 9 11.01 -78.50 -26.46
C THR A 9 10.15 -78.44 -27.74
N PRO A 10 10.12 -77.28 -28.43
CA PRO A 10 9.97 -77.21 -29.87
C PRO A 10 11.29 -76.91 -30.61
N LYS A 11 11.35 -77.43 -31.83
CA LYS A 11 12.46 -77.40 -32.79
C LYS A 11 12.69 -76.00 -33.37
N ARG A 12 13.98 -75.75 -33.63
CA ARG A 12 14.60 -74.65 -34.36
C ARG A 12 14.24 -74.73 -35.86
N ALA A 13 13.79 -73.61 -36.43
CA ALA A 13 13.84 -73.33 -37.86
C ALA A 13 14.62 -72.03 -38.06
N THR A 14 15.58 -72.12 -38.97
CA THR A 14 16.59 -71.15 -39.36
C THR A 14 16.08 -70.23 -40.46
N SER A 15 16.33 -68.92 -40.38
CA SER A 15 17.04 -68.20 -41.45
C SER A 15 17.59 -66.87 -40.95
N ALA A 16 18.81 -66.59 -41.38
CA ALA A 16 19.65 -65.45 -41.05
C ALA A 16 19.16 -64.20 -41.81
N ALA A 17 19.00 -63.07 -41.13
CA ALA A 17 19.97 -61.97 -41.04
C ALA A 17 20.00 -61.07 -42.28
N HIS A 18 19.75 -59.77 -42.10
CA HIS A 18 20.69 -58.65 -42.31
C HIS A 18 20.06 -57.35 -41.75
N GLY A 19 20.85 -56.57 -40.99
CA GLY A 19 20.51 -55.20 -40.57
C GLY A 19 20.29 -54.97 -39.05
N ARG A 20 21.36 -54.92 -38.26
CA ARG A 20 21.37 -54.43 -36.86
C ARG A 20 22.20 -53.14 -36.78
N GLN A 21 21.59 -52.03 -36.38
CA GLN A 21 22.23 -50.91 -35.66
C GLN A 21 21.18 -50.41 -34.66
N GLN A 22 21.26 -50.85 -33.41
CA GLN A 22 21.94 -50.16 -32.30
C GLN A 22 21.28 -48.83 -31.91
N THR A 23 20.53 -48.93 -30.83
CA THR A 23 20.14 -47.88 -29.90
C THR A 23 21.29 -46.91 -29.62
N SER A 24 21.09 -45.64 -29.95
CA SER A 24 21.72 -44.53 -29.24
C SER A 24 20.64 -43.53 -28.86
N THR A 25 20.39 -43.47 -27.55
CA THR A 25 19.71 -42.38 -26.87
C THR A 25 20.47 -41.09 -27.17
N SER A 26 19.93 -40.22 -28.00
CA SER A 26 20.36 -38.83 -28.09
C SER A 26 19.30 -37.95 -27.44
N SER A 27 19.58 -37.64 -26.17
CA SER A 27 19.06 -36.50 -25.45
C SER A 27 19.11 -35.26 -26.36
N THR A 28 17.96 -34.82 -26.86
CA THR A 28 17.87 -33.44 -27.36
C THR A 28 17.83 -32.56 -26.13
N ALA A 29 19.02 -32.10 -25.78
CA ALA A 29 19.27 -31.24 -24.63
C ALA A 29 18.36 -30.01 -24.70
N ASN A 30 17.70 -29.76 -23.57
CA ASN A 30 17.18 -28.47 -23.16
C ASN A 30 18.16 -27.37 -23.59
N ASN A 31 17.80 -26.62 -24.62
CA ASN A 31 18.40 -25.32 -24.82
C ASN A 31 17.66 -24.36 -23.88
N HIS A 32 17.99 -24.45 -22.59
CA HIS A 32 17.79 -23.34 -21.67
C HIS A 32 18.68 -22.20 -22.17
N HIS A 33 18.13 -21.36 -23.04
CA HIS A 33 18.62 -20.00 -23.17
C HIS A 33 18.37 -19.31 -21.83
N ASN A 34 19.37 -19.42 -20.97
CA ASN A 34 19.61 -18.51 -19.87
C ASN A 34 19.94 -17.16 -20.50
N GLU A 35 18.93 -16.43 -20.97
CA GLU A 35 19.03 -15.01 -21.25
C GLU A 35 19.15 -14.26 -19.93
N ASN A 36 20.31 -14.42 -19.29
CA ASN A 36 20.75 -13.50 -18.27
C ASN A 36 21.25 -12.24 -18.97
N SER A 37 20.34 -11.56 -19.67
CA SER A 37 20.48 -10.14 -20.01
C SER A 37 20.60 -9.43 -18.67
N LYS A 38 21.85 -9.21 -18.22
CA LYS A 38 22.12 -8.39 -17.05
C LYS A 38 21.53 -7.02 -17.36
N ASP A 39 20.40 -6.72 -16.74
CA ASP A 39 19.77 -5.41 -16.79
C ASP A 39 20.83 -4.35 -16.49
N THR A 40 21.26 -3.61 -17.52
CA THR A 40 22.34 -2.63 -17.44
C THR A 40 21.86 -1.30 -16.88
N THR A 41 20.57 -1.21 -16.54
CA THR A 41 19.96 0.00 -15.99
C THR A 41 20.61 0.35 -14.65
N PRO A 42 21.10 1.59 -14.48
CA PRO A 42 21.68 2.02 -13.21
C PRO A 42 20.70 1.85 -12.05
N ILE A 43 21.19 1.42 -10.87
CA ILE A 43 20.35 1.25 -9.67
C ILE A 43 19.64 2.56 -9.30
N SER A 44 20.25 3.72 -9.58
CA SER A 44 19.66 5.05 -9.37
C SER A 44 18.37 5.32 -10.16
N PHE A 45 18.13 4.57 -11.24
CA PHE A 45 16.88 4.64 -11.99
C PHE A 45 15.70 4.05 -11.21
N TYR A 46 15.96 3.16 -10.25
CA TYR A 46 14.94 2.51 -9.44
C TYR A 46 14.68 3.32 -8.16
N LEU A 47 13.42 3.66 -7.93
CA LEU A 47 12.97 4.21 -6.66
C LEU A 47 12.15 3.13 -5.94
N PHE A 48 12.79 2.47 -4.98
CA PHE A 48 12.13 1.49 -4.13
C PHE A 48 11.35 2.18 -3.01
N PHE A 49 10.14 1.71 -2.75
CA PHE A 49 9.30 2.16 -1.64
C PHE A 49 8.61 0.95 -1.02
N TYR A 50 8.39 0.99 0.30
CA TYR A 50 7.69 -0.04 1.06
C TYR A 50 7.32 0.53 2.44
N MET A 51 6.10 0.31 2.91
CA MET A 51 5.55 0.77 4.19
C MET A 51 5.57 2.31 4.43
N PRO A 52 4.56 2.84 5.16
CA PRO A 52 4.35 4.29 5.26
C PRO A 52 5.40 5.04 6.10
N ARG A 53 6.18 4.34 6.92
CA ARG A 53 7.20 4.94 7.81
C ARG A 53 8.63 4.78 7.29
N GLU A 54 8.82 4.16 6.14
CA GLU A 54 10.15 4.01 5.53
C GLU A 54 10.40 5.12 4.49
N LYS A 55 11.59 5.09 3.90
CA LYS A 55 11.93 6.01 2.81
C LYS A 55 10.95 5.84 1.66
N HIS A 56 10.44 6.97 1.14
CA HIS A 56 9.46 7.00 0.06
C HIS A 56 8.11 6.35 0.41
N GLY A 57 7.81 6.17 1.70
CA GLY A 57 6.57 5.56 2.17
C GLY A 57 5.30 6.27 1.71
N GLU A 58 5.38 7.54 1.29
CA GLU A 58 4.29 8.30 0.65
C GLU A 58 3.68 7.61 -0.58
N PHE A 59 4.43 6.75 -1.26
CA PHE A 59 3.96 6.02 -2.45
C PHE A 59 3.17 4.75 -2.10
N CYS A 60 3.28 4.26 -0.86
CA CYS A 60 2.53 3.08 -0.42
C CYS A 60 1.03 3.37 -0.26
N GLN A 61 0.21 2.33 -0.43
CA GLN A 61 -1.25 2.40 -0.21
C GLN A 61 -1.62 2.74 1.25
N TRP A 62 -0.78 2.31 2.19
CA TRP A 62 -0.99 2.47 3.64
C TRP A 62 -0.56 3.85 4.17
N TYR A 63 -0.03 4.73 3.30
CA TYR A 63 0.34 6.07 3.71
C TYR A 63 -0.92 6.89 4.08
N PRO A 64 -0.98 7.45 5.31
CA PRO A 64 -2.10 8.30 5.71
C PRO A 64 -2.24 9.48 4.75
N SER A 65 -3.36 9.52 4.05
CA SER A 65 -3.66 10.56 3.05
C SER A 65 -5.15 10.62 2.84
N THR A 66 -5.77 11.71 3.31
CA THR A 66 -7.20 11.91 3.14
C THR A 66 -7.50 12.39 1.73
N PHE A 67 -8.50 11.78 1.10
CA PHE A 67 -9.07 12.20 -0.18
C PHE A 67 -10.52 11.73 -0.25
N CYS A 68 -11.28 12.27 -1.20
CA CYS A 68 -12.65 11.85 -1.42
C CYS A 68 -12.93 11.45 -2.87
N VAL A 69 -13.93 10.59 -3.06
CA VAL A 69 -14.43 10.17 -4.38
C VAL A 69 -15.94 10.08 -4.27
N SER A 70 -16.67 10.46 -5.34
CA SER A 70 -18.12 10.32 -5.34
C SER A 70 -18.56 8.87 -5.53
N GLU A 71 -19.71 8.53 -4.98
CA GLU A 71 -20.27 7.19 -5.03
C GLU A 71 -20.62 6.80 -6.48
N SER A 72 -21.13 7.74 -7.29
CA SER A 72 -21.35 7.50 -8.72
C SER A 72 -20.06 7.14 -9.47
N ARG A 73 -18.95 7.79 -9.13
CA ARG A 73 -17.64 7.49 -9.72
C ARG A 73 -17.14 6.13 -9.31
N ILE A 74 -17.34 5.74 -8.04
CA ILE A 74 -16.99 4.40 -7.56
C ILE A 74 -17.84 3.34 -8.26
N ALA A 75 -19.16 3.54 -8.36
CA ALA A 75 -20.06 2.63 -9.06
C ALA A 75 -19.63 2.45 -10.53
N SER A 76 -19.34 3.54 -11.25
CA SER A 76 -18.85 3.47 -12.64
C SER A 76 -17.54 2.69 -12.83
N LEU A 77 -16.77 2.53 -11.76
CA LEU A 77 -15.46 1.89 -11.77
C LEU A 77 -15.52 0.40 -11.46
N VAL A 78 -16.52 -0.03 -10.68
CA VAL A 78 -16.60 -1.40 -10.17
C VAL A 78 -17.86 -2.14 -10.62
N SER A 79 -18.91 -1.46 -11.06
CA SER A 79 -20.10 -2.16 -11.56
C SER A 79 -19.78 -2.84 -12.90
N PRO A 80 -20.20 -4.11 -13.09
CA PRO A 80 -20.06 -4.77 -14.39
C PRO A 80 -20.83 -3.99 -15.47
N PRO A 81 -20.37 -4.00 -16.73
CA PRO A 81 -21.12 -3.39 -17.83
C PRO A 81 -22.50 -4.03 -17.91
N SER A 82 -23.56 -3.23 -17.76
CA SER A 82 -24.93 -3.74 -17.81
C SER A 82 -25.21 -4.34 -19.21
N PRO A 83 -25.78 -5.56 -19.32
CA PRO A 83 -26.12 -6.17 -20.60
C PRO A 83 -27.26 -5.47 -21.35
N GLU A 84 -28.01 -4.58 -20.70
CA GLU A 84 -29.19 -3.94 -21.28
C GLU A 84 -29.06 -2.40 -21.31
N PRO A 85 -29.40 -1.75 -22.44
CA PRO A 85 -29.66 -0.33 -22.43
C PRO A 85 -30.89 -0.08 -21.56
N GLN A 86 -30.68 0.37 -20.33
CA GLN A 86 -31.77 0.76 -19.45
C GLN A 86 -32.55 1.88 -20.15
N THR A 87 -33.79 1.61 -20.52
CA THR A 87 -34.74 2.67 -20.84
C THR A 87 -34.87 3.52 -19.57
N PRO A 88 -34.62 4.83 -19.63
CA PRO A 88 -34.76 5.66 -18.45
C PRO A 88 -36.21 5.55 -17.95
N PRO A 89 -36.45 5.28 -16.66
CA PRO A 89 -37.78 5.44 -16.12
C PRO A 89 -38.17 6.91 -16.31
N ILE A 90 -39.25 7.16 -17.06
CA ILE A 90 -39.88 8.46 -17.13
C ILE A 90 -40.58 8.67 -15.78
N ASN A 91 -39.84 9.14 -14.79
CA ASN A 91 -40.39 9.67 -13.55
C ASN A 91 -40.06 11.17 -13.50
N ASN A 92 -41.03 11.97 -13.92
CA ASN A 92 -41.05 13.42 -13.75
C ASN A 92 -41.38 13.76 -12.29
N ASP A 93 -40.45 13.57 -11.34
CA ASP A 93 -40.48 14.30 -10.05
C ASP A 93 -39.28 14.07 -9.09
N GLU A 94 -38.06 13.88 -9.60
CA GLU A 94 -36.89 13.74 -8.70
C GLU A 94 -35.97 14.96 -8.81
N HIS A 95 -35.95 15.75 -7.72
CA HIS A 95 -34.79 16.58 -7.41
C HIS A 95 -33.52 15.75 -7.60
N PRO A 96 -32.48 16.24 -8.28
CA PRO A 96 -31.24 15.49 -8.41
C PRO A 96 -30.66 15.27 -7.01
N GLU A 97 -30.78 14.05 -6.51
CA GLU A 97 -30.17 13.66 -5.25
C GLU A 97 -28.66 13.91 -5.40
N SER A 98 -28.12 14.81 -4.57
CA SER A 98 -26.74 15.24 -4.67
C SER A 98 -25.81 14.03 -4.60
N ASP A 99 -24.93 13.84 -5.58
CA ASP A 99 -23.99 12.72 -5.65
C ASP A 99 -23.18 12.62 -4.34
N LYS A 100 -23.36 11.51 -3.62
CA LYS A 100 -22.77 11.31 -2.31
C LYS A 100 -21.25 11.23 -2.41
N VAL A 101 -20.55 12.04 -1.63
CA VAL A 101 -19.08 12.06 -1.56
C VAL A 101 -18.60 11.21 -0.39
N ILE A 102 -17.68 10.29 -0.65
CA ILE A 102 -17.09 9.38 0.35
C ILE A 102 -15.64 9.77 0.61
N TYR A 103 -15.27 9.89 1.89
CA TYR A 103 -13.91 10.25 2.34
C TYR A 103 -13.15 9.02 2.81
N PHE A 104 -11.89 8.91 2.39
CA PHE A 104 -11.00 7.80 2.75
C PHE A 104 -9.78 8.32 3.50
N THR A 105 -9.24 7.55 4.43
CA THR A 105 -8.06 7.92 5.24
C THR A 105 -6.74 7.47 4.62
N CYS A 106 -6.78 6.52 3.70
CA CYS A 106 -5.67 6.11 2.84
C CYS A 106 -6.19 5.37 1.60
N ALA A 107 -5.27 5.06 0.67
CA ALA A 107 -5.63 4.39 -0.58
C ALA A 107 -6.01 2.91 -0.40
N GLU A 108 -5.51 2.24 0.65
CA GLU A 108 -5.95 0.88 1.01
C GLU A 108 -7.44 0.85 1.36
N GLN A 109 -7.92 1.81 2.17
CA GLN A 109 -9.35 1.88 2.54
C GLN A 109 -10.23 2.00 1.30
N PHE A 110 -9.86 2.88 0.37
CA PHE A 110 -10.55 3.04 -0.90
C PHE A 110 -10.56 1.75 -1.72
N MET A 111 -9.41 1.09 -1.88
CA MET A 111 -9.31 -0.15 -2.65
C MET A 111 -10.20 -1.25 -2.05
N MET A 112 -10.20 -1.43 -0.73
CA MET A 112 -11.00 -2.45 -0.06
C MET A 112 -12.49 -2.09 -0.08
N TYR A 113 -12.85 -0.81 0.02
CA TYR A 113 -14.23 -0.35 -0.15
C TYR A 113 -14.77 -0.64 -1.55
N CYS A 114 -13.99 -0.29 -2.59
CA CYS A 114 -14.32 -0.62 -3.99
C CYS A 114 -14.45 -2.13 -4.21
N LYS A 115 -13.58 -2.91 -3.58
CA LYS A 115 -13.67 -4.38 -3.62
C LYS A 115 -14.98 -4.87 -3.01
N ALA A 116 -15.34 -4.43 -1.82
CA ALA A 116 -16.63 -4.80 -1.21
C ALA A 116 -17.83 -4.32 -2.04
N PHE A 117 -17.72 -3.15 -2.68
CA PHE A 117 -18.73 -2.63 -3.60
C PHE A 117 -18.93 -3.56 -4.81
N ARG A 118 -17.84 -4.02 -5.45
CA ARG A 118 -17.89 -4.91 -6.63
C ARG A 118 -18.74 -6.17 -6.45
N PHE A 119 -18.80 -6.67 -5.21
CA PHE A 119 -19.48 -7.92 -4.83
C PHE A 119 -20.72 -7.68 -3.97
N ASP A 120 -21.25 -6.46 -3.97
CA ASP A 120 -22.46 -6.06 -3.25
C ASP A 120 -22.44 -6.38 -1.73
N ASP A 121 -21.24 -6.47 -1.14
CA ASP A 121 -21.04 -6.74 0.29
C ASP A 121 -21.16 -5.45 1.10
N THR A 122 -22.39 -5.14 1.51
CA THR A 122 -22.71 -3.94 2.30
C THR A 122 -22.09 -3.94 3.69
N ASP A 123 -21.94 -5.11 4.30
CA ASP A 123 -21.39 -5.25 5.66
C ASP A 123 -19.89 -4.97 5.65
N SER A 124 -19.15 -5.57 4.71
CA SER A 124 -17.73 -5.27 4.54
C SER A 124 -17.50 -3.80 4.19
N LYS A 125 -18.32 -3.20 3.31
CA LYS A 125 -18.25 -1.75 3.02
C LYS A 125 -18.34 -0.93 4.31
N LYS A 126 -19.32 -1.24 5.17
CA LYS A 126 -19.50 -0.54 6.44
C LYS A 126 -18.30 -0.72 7.36
N TRP A 127 -17.86 -1.96 7.62
CA TRP A 127 -16.74 -2.24 8.53
C TRP A 127 -15.44 -1.61 8.06
N ILE A 128 -15.16 -1.61 6.75
CA ILE A 128 -13.96 -0.98 6.17
C ILE A 128 -13.95 0.53 6.43
N MET A 129 -15.12 1.18 6.39
CA MET A 129 -15.25 2.62 6.66
C MET A 129 -15.19 2.98 8.15
N GLU A 130 -15.44 2.03 9.05
CA GLU A 130 -15.41 2.24 10.50
C GLU A 130 -13.99 2.19 11.11
N THR A 131 -12.99 1.72 10.37
CA THR A 131 -11.60 1.63 10.85
C THR A 131 -10.64 2.55 10.08
N ASP A 132 -9.71 3.16 10.82
CA ASP A 132 -8.60 3.95 10.27
C ASP A 132 -7.30 3.13 10.11
N SER A 133 -7.32 1.84 10.44
CA SER A 133 -6.14 0.96 10.38
C SER A 133 -6.01 0.31 9.00
N PRO A 134 -4.99 0.63 8.18
CA PRO A 134 -4.82 0.01 6.86
C PRO A 134 -4.65 -1.51 6.94
N LYS A 135 -4.07 -2.00 8.04
CA LYS A 135 -3.92 -3.44 8.30
C LYS A 135 -5.28 -4.12 8.49
N GLU A 136 -6.20 -3.46 9.18
CA GLU A 136 -7.55 -3.99 9.43
C GLU A 136 -8.42 -3.88 8.18
N GLN A 137 -8.37 -2.75 7.47
CA GLN A 137 -9.02 -2.56 6.17
C GLN A 137 -8.62 -3.69 5.20
N LYS A 138 -7.32 -4.00 5.09
CA LYS A 138 -6.82 -5.11 4.28
C LYS A 138 -7.34 -6.48 4.75
N ALA A 139 -7.49 -6.68 6.06
CA ALA A 139 -7.99 -7.93 6.62
C ALA A 139 -9.48 -8.12 6.34
N LEU A 140 -10.27 -7.06 6.40
CA LEU A 140 -11.70 -7.03 6.03
C LEU A 140 -11.87 -7.25 4.52
N GLY A 141 -11.05 -6.61 3.68
CA GLY A 141 -11.10 -6.81 2.24
C GLY A 141 -10.74 -8.22 1.76
N LYS A 142 -10.13 -9.05 2.61
CA LYS A 142 -9.93 -10.49 2.35
C LYS A 142 -11.16 -11.34 2.67
N GLN A 143 -12.10 -10.79 3.44
CA GLN A 143 -13.31 -11.46 3.91
C GLN A 143 -14.57 -11.01 3.15
N VAL A 144 -14.40 -10.23 2.08
CA VAL A 144 -15.51 -9.78 1.22
C VAL A 144 -16.30 -10.99 0.74
N ALA A 145 -17.60 -11.01 1.03
CA ALA A 145 -18.52 -12.04 0.62
C ALA A 145 -18.69 -12.02 -0.91
N GLY A 146 -18.84 -13.20 -1.51
CA GLY A 146 -19.00 -13.34 -2.96
C GLY A 146 -17.76 -12.98 -3.78
N PHE A 147 -16.59 -12.80 -3.14
CA PHE A 147 -15.35 -12.48 -3.84
C PHE A 147 -14.99 -13.53 -4.89
N ASP A 148 -14.72 -13.04 -6.09
CA ASP A 148 -14.23 -13.80 -7.23
C ASP A 148 -12.98 -13.12 -7.81
N ASP A 149 -11.90 -13.89 -8.00
CA ASP A 149 -10.62 -13.35 -8.45
C ASP A 149 -10.69 -12.83 -9.89
N GLU A 150 -11.40 -13.50 -10.81
CA GLU A 150 -11.49 -13.10 -12.21
C GLU A 150 -12.23 -11.76 -12.36
N SER A 151 -13.41 -11.66 -11.75
CA SER A 151 -14.24 -10.46 -11.67
C SER A 151 -13.51 -9.27 -11.03
N TRP A 152 -12.68 -9.53 -10.01
CA TRP A 152 -11.87 -8.47 -9.41
C TRP A 152 -10.68 -8.08 -10.29
N ASP A 153 -10.06 -9.05 -10.97
CA ASP A 153 -8.90 -8.84 -11.83
C ASP A 153 -9.20 -7.92 -13.01
N GLU A 154 -10.44 -7.93 -13.50
CA GLU A 154 -10.95 -7.00 -14.52
C GLU A 154 -10.84 -5.51 -14.09
N VAL A 155 -11.07 -5.22 -12.81
CA VAL A 155 -11.25 -3.84 -12.33
C VAL A 155 -10.17 -3.37 -11.36
N LYS A 156 -9.44 -4.27 -10.68
CA LYS A 156 -8.52 -3.95 -9.57
C LYS A 156 -7.48 -2.90 -9.93
N TYR A 157 -6.94 -2.97 -11.15
CA TYR A 157 -5.91 -2.03 -11.59
C TYR A 157 -6.50 -0.64 -11.79
N ALA A 158 -7.66 -0.55 -12.44
CA ALA A 158 -8.38 0.72 -12.63
C ALA A 158 -8.80 1.34 -11.28
N VAL A 159 -9.22 0.52 -10.32
CA VAL A 159 -9.46 0.95 -8.93
C VAL A 159 -8.22 1.58 -8.32
N VAL A 160 -7.07 0.90 -8.33
CA VAL A 160 -5.86 1.45 -7.72
C VAL A 160 -5.36 2.70 -8.45
N VAL A 161 -5.49 2.77 -9.77
CA VAL A 161 -5.20 4.01 -10.53
C VAL A 161 -6.12 5.15 -10.09
N ALA A 162 -7.43 4.92 -9.97
CA ALA A 162 -8.38 5.95 -9.56
C ALA A 162 -8.15 6.43 -8.12
N GLY A 163 -7.90 5.52 -7.19
CA GLY A 163 -7.61 5.85 -5.79
C GLY A 163 -6.32 6.66 -5.65
N ASN A 164 -5.26 6.27 -6.36
CA ASN A 164 -4.03 7.05 -6.38
C ASN A 164 -4.21 8.39 -7.12
N MET A 165 -4.99 8.46 -8.19
CA MET A 165 -5.31 9.72 -8.85
C MET A 165 -6.01 10.68 -7.88
N ALA A 166 -6.99 10.23 -7.11
CA ALA A 166 -7.65 11.04 -6.08
C ALA A 166 -6.66 11.44 -4.96
N LYS A 167 -5.92 10.49 -4.42
CA LYS A 167 -4.88 10.73 -3.39
C LYS A 167 -3.88 11.80 -3.84
N PHE A 168 -3.18 11.59 -4.96
CA PHE A 168 -2.13 12.48 -5.42
C PHE A 168 -2.67 13.77 -6.04
N GLY A 169 -3.85 13.73 -6.68
CA GLY A 169 -4.48 14.90 -7.29
C GLY A 169 -5.08 15.88 -6.28
N GLN A 170 -5.56 15.40 -5.12
CA GLN A 170 -6.14 16.24 -4.07
C GLN A 170 -5.11 16.68 -3.03
N ASN A 171 -3.95 16.01 -2.95
CA ASN A 171 -2.89 16.33 -2.00
C ASN A 171 -1.67 16.92 -2.72
N GLY A 172 -1.63 18.25 -2.85
CA GLY A 172 -0.59 18.95 -3.62
C GLY A 172 0.86 18.66 -3.19
N SER A 173 1.12 18.41 -1.90
CA SER A 173 2.45 18.00 -1.43
C SER A 173 2.84 16.59 -1.91
N LEU A 174 1.89 15.65 -1.93
CA LEU A 174 2.10 14.32 -2.47
C LEU A 174 2.25 14.36 -4.00
N GLN A 175 1.46 15.18 -4.68
CA GLN A 175 1.57 15.42 -6.12
C GLN A 175 3.01 15.82 -6.49
N ARG A 176 3.57 16.83 -5.82
CA ARG A 176 4.94 17.30 -6.07
C ARG A 176 5.96 16.18 -5.86
N LYS A 177 5.83 15.40 -4.78
CA LYS A 177 6.72 14.24 -4.54
C LYS A 177 6.64 13.21 -5.65
N LEU A 178 5.46 12.91 -6.18
CA LEU A 178 5.29 11.99 -7.29
C LEU A 178 5.92 12.53 -8.58
N LEU A 179 5.69 13.81 -8.90
CA LEU A 179 6.29 14.44 -10.08
C LEU A 179 7.82 14.52 -10.00
N ALA A 180 8.37 14.83 -8.81
CA ALA A 180 9.81 14.85 -8.53
C ALA A 180 10.50 13.48 -8.66
N THR A 181 9.74 12.40 -8.83
CA THR A 181 10.33 11.10 -9.20
C THR A 181 10.90 11.10 -10.63
N GLY A 182 10.55 12.09 -11.45
CA GLY A 182 11.02 12.22 -12.83
C GLY A 182 10.56 11.03 -13.67
N ASP A 183 11.50 10.39 -14.35
CA ASP A 183 11.25 9.18 -15.15
C ASP A 183 11.69 7.89 -14.44
N ARG A 184 12.09 7.97 -13.16
CA ARG A 184 12.50 6.79 -12.38
C ARG A 184 11.40 5.74 -12.33
N LEU A 185 11.81 4.48 -12.33
CA LEU A 185 10.93 3.33 -12.15
C LEU A 185 10.55 3.21 -10.67
N LEU A 186 9.25 3.37 -10.37
CA LEU A 186 8.72 3.21 -9.03
C LEU A 186 8.50 1.73 -8.74
N VAL A 187 9.09 1.22 -7.66
CA VAL A 187 9.07 -0.21 -7.31
C VAL A 187 8.60 -0.44 -5.87
N GLU A 188 7.43 -1.06 -5.71
CA GLU A 188 6.92 -1.47 -4.39
C GLU A 188 7.66 -2.73 -3.93
N ALA A 189 8.58 -2.55 -2.98
CA ALA A 189 9.50 -3.57 -2.48
C ALA A 189 8.90 -4.44 -1.36
N ALA A 190 7.62 -4.80 -1.51
CA ALA A 190 6.91 -5.66 -0.59
C ALA A 190 7.33 -7.13 -0.78
N SER A 191 8.02 -7.70 0.21
CA SER A 191 8.64 -9.03 0.10
C SER A 191 7.68 -10.22 0.03
N ARG A 192 6.39 -10.01 0.29
CA ARG A 192 5.35 -11.05 0.29
C ARG A 192 4.23 -10.79 -0.71
N ASP A 193 4.35 -9.71 -1.49
CA ASP A 193 3.35 -9.31 -2.46
C ASP A 193 3.96 -9.36 -3.86
N ARG A 194 3.50 -10.30 -4.68
CA ARG A 194 3.96 -10.54 -6.05
C ARG A 194 3.03 -9.92 -7.09
N ILE A 195 1.91 -9.33 -6.68
CA ILE A 195 0.92 -8.71 -7.56
C ILE A 195 1.13 -7.20 -7.53
N TRP A 196 0.97 -6.58 -6.37
CA TRP A 196 1.14 -5.14 -6.23
C TRP A 196 2.60 -4.75 -6.08
N GLY A 197 3.41 -5.61 -5.48
CA GLY A 197 4.86 -5.45 -5.33
C GLY A 197 5.69 -6.42 -6.16
N ILE A 198 7.00 -6.35 -5.95
CA ILE A 198 7.97 -7.24 -6.62
C ILE A 198 8.24 -8.54 -5.89
N GLY A 199 7.74 -8.74 -4.67
CA GLY A 199 7.99 -9.93 -3.87
C GLY A 199 9.40 -10.03 -3.26
N TYR A 200 10.16 -8.94 -3.26
CA TYR A 200 11.49 -8.85 -2.65
C TYR A 200 11.65 -7.51 -1.94
N THR A 201 12.44 -7.49 -0.86
CA THR A 201 12.83 -6.22 -0.22
C THR A 201 13.77 -5.43 -1.12
N ALA A 202 13.85 -4.11 -0.92
CA ALA A 202 14.71 -3.23 -1.73
C ALA A 202 16.18 -3.69 -1.71
N LYS A 203 16.64 -4.23 -0.57
CA LYS A 203 17.99 -4.80 -0.40
C LYS A 203 18.29 -5.96 -1.36
N HIS A 204 17.32 -6.83 -1.61
CA HIS A 204 17.52 -8.04 -2.43
C HIS A 204 16.90 -7.94 -3.82
N ALA A 205 16.21 -6.84 -4.13
CA ALA A 205 15.46 -6.68 -5.37
C ALA A 205 16.31 -6.94 -6.61
N MET A 206 17.48 -6.29 -6.72
CA MET A 206 18.31 -6.42 -7.93
C MET A 206 18.96 -7.80 -8.10
N GLN A 207 19.19 -8.53 -7.01
CA GLN A 207 19.68 -9.92 -7.08
C GLN A 207 18.67 -10.85 -7.77
N PHE A 208 17.38 -10.56 -7.62
CA PHE A 208 16.28 -11.37 -8.15
C PHE A 208 15.50 -10.65 -9.25
N ARG A 209 16.14 -9.76 -10.00
CA ARG A 209 15.50 -8.90 -11.02
C ARG A 209 14.64 -9.66 -12.03
N GLY A 210 15.09 -10.82 -12.49
CA GLY A 210 14.34 -11.69 -13.40
C GLY A 210 13.16 -12.44 -12.77
N HIS A 211 13.02 -12.39 -11.44
CA HIS A 211 11.98 -13.08 -10.69
C HIS A 211 10.99 -12.13 -10.02
N TRP A 212 11.01 -10.83 -10.37
CA TRP A 212 10.09 -9.86 -9.78
C TRP A 212 8.62 -10.23 -10.03
N GLY A 213 7.79 -9.89 -9.05
CA GLY A 213 6.34 -9.82 -9.22
C GLY A 213 5.92 -8.73 -10.21
N LEU A 214 4.61 -8.53 -10.33
CA LEU A 214 4.02 -7.68 -11.37
C LEU A 214 4.23 -6.18 -11.12
N ASN A 215 4.53 -5.77 -9.88
CA ASN A 215 4.71 -4.39 -9.46
C ASN A 215 3.56 -3.47 -9.92
N LEU A 216 2.31 -3.94 -9.82
CA LEU A 216 1.15 -3.20 -10.33
C LEU A 216 0.99 -1.82 -9.66
N LEU A 217 1.38 -1.68 -8.39
CA LEU A 217 1.30 -0.40 -7.70
C LEU A 217 2.29 0.61 -8.30
N GLY A 218 3.54 0.19 -8.55
CA GLY A 218 4.53 1.02 -9.22
C GLY A 218 4.05 1.48 -10.60
N LYS A 219 3.46 0.57 -11.38
CA LYS A 219 2.87 0.88 -12.70
C LYS A 219 1.74 1.92 -12.59
N ALA A 220 0.79 1.72 -11.68
CA ALA A 220 -0.31 2.64 -11.46
C ALA A 220 0.18 4.05 -11.06
N LEU A 221 1.19 4.14 -10.19
CA LEU A 221 1.79 5.41 -9.79
C LEU A 221 2.49 6.14 -10.94
N MET A 222 3.21 5.43 -11.80
CA MET A 222 3.84 6.03 -12.97
C MET A 222 2.80 6.48 -14.00
N GLU A 223 1.70 5.75 -14.14
CA GLU A 223 0.59 6.13 -15.00
C GLU A 223 -0.08 7.41 -14.52
N ILE A 224 -0.43 7.51 -13.22
CA ILE A 224 -1.01 8.76 -12.69
C ILE A 224 0.02 9.91 -12.71
N ARG A 225 1.32 9.63 -12.55
CA ARG A 225 2.39 10.62 -12.71
C ARG A 225 2.34 11.24 -14.10
N GLN A 226 2.21 10.44 -15.15
CA GLN A 226 2.07 10.96 -16.52
C GLN A 226 0.80 11.79 -16.70
N ARG A 227 -0.34 11.34 -16.17
CA ARG A 227 -1.61 12.07 -16.25
C ARG A 227 -1.61 13.40 -15.49
N LEU A 228 -0.81 13.51 -14.44
CA LEU A 228 -0.67 14.71 -13.60
C LEU A 228 0.40 15.68 -14.08
N ARG A 229 1.20 15.33 -15.11
CA ARG A 229 2.15 16.26 -15.70
C ARG A 229 1.40 17.44 -16.34
N PRO A 230 1.90 18.68 -16.18
CA PRO A 230 1.38 19.81 -16.92
C PRO A 230 1.39 19.52 -18.42
N ARG A 231 0.31 19.85 -19.12
CA ARG A 231 0.27 19.79 -20.59
C ARG A 231 1.25 20.83 -21.14
N GLY A 232 2.44 20.41 -21.56
CA GLY A 232 3.43 21.30 -22.19
C GLY A 232 4.90 21.05 -21.84
N GLU A 233 5.22 20.20 -20.86
CA GLU A 233 6.61 19.93 -20.46
C GLU A 233 7.08 18.56 -20.96
N THR A 234 7.49 18.51 -22.23
CA THR A 234 8.47 17.52 -22.67
C THR A 234 9.87 18.11 -22.47
N GLY A 235 10.50 17.77 -21.35
CA GLY A 235 11.95 17.82 -21.14
C GLY A 235 12.57 19.17 -20.82
N ASP A 236 12.94 19.38 -19.56
CA ASP A 236 14.24 20.00 -19.21
C ASP A 236 14.65 19.63 -17.77
N HIS A 237 15.87 19.11 -17.62
CA HIS A 237 16.46 18.72 -16.35
C HIS A 237 17.26 19.90 -15.79
N GLY A 238 16.65 20.72 -14.91
CA GLY A 238 17.33 21.91 -14.38
C GLY A 238 16.90 22.41 -13.00
N GLY A 239 16.25 21.61 -12.16
CA GLY A 239 15.62 22.08 -10.90
C GLY A 239 16.40 21.86 -9.59
N TRP A 240 17.65 21.40 -9.62
CA TRP A 240 18.31 20.87 -8.40
C TRP A 240 18.80 21.92 -7.38
N GLU A 241 19.00 23.19 -7.74
CA GLU A 241 19.54 24.20 -6.80
C GLU A 241 18.47 24.95 -5.98
N GLY A 242 17.20 24.92 -6.40
CA GLY A 242 16.09 25.51 -5.65
C GLY A 242 15.66 24.66 -4.45
N GLU A 243 15.73 23.33 -4.60
CA GLU A 243 15.21 22.35 -3.64
C GLU A 243 16.05 22.29 -2.35
N GLU A 244 17.37 22.43 -2.41
CA GLU A 244 18.22 22.47 -1.21
C GLU A 244 17.95 23.71 -0.35
N ARG A 245 17.58 24.84 -0.98
CA ARG A 245 17.32 26.10 -0.28
C ARG A 245 15.97 26.06 0.45
N GLU A 246 14.97 25.44 -0.16
CA GLU A 246 13.63 25.31 0.43
C GLU A 246 13.59 24.22 1.51
N GLU A 247 14.25 23.07 1.31
CA GLU A 247 14.40 22.05 2.37
C GLU A 247 15.15 22.60 3.60
N ARG A 248 16.17 23.44 3.39
CA ARG A 248 16.89 24.10 4.50
C ARG A 248 15.95 25.02 5.28
N GLN A 249 15.14 25.83 4.59
CA GLN A 249 14.16 26.72 5.23
C GLN A 249 13.05 25.93 5.96
N GLU A 250 12.60 24.81 5.41
CA GLU A 250 11.57 23.97 6.04
C GLU A 250 12.12 23.24 7.29
N ARG A 251 13.38 22.81 7.28
CA ARG A 251 14.06 22.24 8.46
C ARG A 251 14.22 23.28 9.57
N GLU A 252 14.68 24.48 9.24
CA GLU A 252 14.84 25.58 10.19
C GLU A 252 13.50 26.00 10.82
N THR A 253 12.42 26.08 10.02
CA THR A 253 11.08 26.40 10.53
C THR A 253 10.49 25.27 11.40
N ARG A 254 10.78 24.00 11.09
CA ARG A 254 10.35 22.86 11.91
C ARG A 254 11.09 22.80 13.24
N GLU A 255 12.39 23.07 13.26
CA GLU A 255 13.21 23.12 14.48
C GLU A 255 12.75 24.25 15.40
N THR A 256 12.59 25.47 14.89
CA THR A 256 12.09 26.62 15.67
C THR A 256 10.69 26.38 16.24
N ARG A 257 9.81 25.67 15.51
CA ARG A 257 8.48 25.29 16.00
C ARG A 257 8.55 24.24 17.11
N LYS A 258 9.48 23.29 17.03
CA LYS A 258 9.74 22.29 18.06
C LYS A 258 10.30 22.95 19.34
N GLU A 259 11.27 23.85 19.21
CA GLU A 259 11.83 24.61 20.34
C GLU A 259 10.79 25.48 21.04
N ARG A 260 9.91 26.15 20.28
CA ARG A 260 8.79 26.92 20.85
C ARG A 260 7.85 26.04 21.67
N LYS A 261 7.54 24.83 21.18
CA LYS A 261 6.69 23.87 21.89
C LYS A 261 7.34 23.39 23.19
N GLU A 262 8.61 22.98 23.14
CA GLU A 262 9.36 22.55 24.32
C GLU A 262 9.51 23.68 25.35
N ARG A 263 9.72 24.92 24.91
CA ARG A 263 9.77 26.08 25.80
C ARG A 263 8.43 26.34 26.51
N LYS A 264 7.31 26.14 25.81
CA LYS A 264 5.96 26.28 26.39
C LYS A 264 5.71 25.19 27.43
N GLU A 265 5.99 23.93 27.11
CA GLU A 265 5.86 22.81 28.04
C GLU A 265 6.74 22.97 29.29
N ARG A 266 7.97 23.51 29.12
CA ARG A 266 8.87 23.79 30.24
C ARG A 266 8.34 24.90 31.16
N LYS A 267 7.67 25.93 30.61
CA LYS A 267 7.01 26.97 31.41
C LYS A 267 5.83 26.40 32.20
N GLU A 268 4.95 25.65 31.55
CA GLU A 268 3.80 25.02 32.19
C GLU A 268 4.23 24.05 33.31
N ARG A 269 5.31 23.30 33.10
CA ARG A 269 5.87 22.42 34.13
C ARG A 269 6.40 23.19 35.35
N LYS A 270 7.02 24.35 35.15
CA LYS A 270 7.48 25.22 36.25
C LYS A 270 6.29 25.77 37.04
N GLU A 271 5.29 26.32 36.35
CA GLU A 271 4.08 26.86 36.99
C GLU A 271 3.32 25.79 37.79
N ARG A 272 3.23 24.56 37.25
CA ARG A 272 2.62 23.43 37.96
C ARG A 272 3.38 23.07 39.23
N LYS A 273 4.71 23.14 39.21
CA LYS A 273 5.57 22.88 40.38
C LYS A 273 5.36 23.97 41.44
N GLU A 274 5.38 25.24 41.07
CA GLU A 274 5.14 26.36 41.98
C GLU A 274 3.75 26.32 42.60
N ARG A 275 2.72 25.95 41.82
CA ARG A 275 1.35 25.79 42.33
C ARG A 275 1.27 24.67 43.38
N LYS A 276 2.00 23.57 43.17
CA LYS A 276 2.06 22.45 44.12
C LYS A 276 2.76 22.88 45.41
N GLU A 277 3.92 23.54 45.32
CA GLU A 277 4.66 24.05 46.48
C GLU A 277 3.85 25.08 47.28
N ARG A 278 3.10 25.96 46.59
CA ARG A 278 2.21 26.94 47.25
C ARG A 278 1.08 26.24 48.01
N LYS A 279 0.53 25.15 47.46
CA LYS A 279 -0.52 24.35 48.12
C LYS A 279 0.03 23.66 49.37
N GLU A 280 1.17 22.99 49.26
CA GLU A 280 1.84 22.34 50.40
C GLU A 280 2.21 23.33 51.51
N ARG A 281 2.66 24.54 51.14
CA ARG A 281 2.96 25.60 52.12
C ARG A 281 1.71 26.09 52.85
N LYS A 282 0.55 26.18 52.18
CA LYS A 282 -0.73 26.51 52.83
C LYS A 282 -1.17 25.41 53.79
N GLU A 283 -1.16 24.16 53.34
CA GLU A 283 -1.54 23.00 54.18
C GLU A 283 -0.63 22.88 55.42
N ARG A 284 0.67 23.16 55.28
CA ARG A 284 1.61 23.17 56.42
C ARG A 284 1.31 24.29 57.41
N LYS A 285 0.88 25.47 56.95
CA LYS A 285 0.45 26.58 57.84
C LYS A 285 -0.83 26.21 58.59
N GLU A 286 -1.85 25.73 57.89
CA GLU A 286 -3.12 25.30 58.49
C GLU A 286 -2.92 24.18 59.52
N ARG A 287 -2.01 23.23 59.24
CA ARG A 287 -1.67 22.16 60.20
C ARG A 287 -0.99 22.70 61.46
N LYS A 288 -0.14 23.72 61.34
CA LYS A 288 0.48 24.39 62.50
C LYS A 288 -0.55 25.14 63.32
N GLU A 289 -1.39 25.96 62.69
CA GLU A 289 -2.47 26.71 63.36
C GLU A 289 -3.45 25.78 64.07
N ARG A 290 -3.81 24.65 63.45
CA ARG A 290 -4.68 23.64 64.07
C ARG A 290 -4.02 22.99 65.28
N LYS A 291 -2.70 22.81 65.28
CA LYS A 291 -1.95 22.26 66.40
C LYS A 291 -1.87 23.27 67.55
N GLU A 292 -1.53 24.52 67.25
CA GLU A 292 -1.49 25.63 68.24
C GLU A 292 -2.87 25.87 68.88
N ARG A 293 -3.95 25.80 68.09
CA ARG A 293 -5.32 25.92 68.61
C ARG A 293 -5.73 24.77 69.53
N LYS A 294 -5.19 23.56 69.31
CA LYS A 294 -5.40 22.43 70.22
C LYS A 294 -4.60 22.61 71.51
N GLU A 295 -3.32 22.96 71.40
CA GLU A 295 -2.45 23.19 72.56
C GLU A 295 -2.94 24.36 73.44
N ARG A 296 -3.55 25.40 72.87
CA ARG A 296 -4.18 26.50 73.64
C ARG A 296 -5.40 26.05 74.42
N LYS A 297 -6.24 25.18 73.83
CA LYS A 297 -7.42 24.61 74.49
C LYS A 297 -7.10 23.63 75.62
N GLU A 298 -5.92 23.02 75.59
CA GLU A 298 -5.45 22.11 76.65
C GLU A 298 -4.79 22.86 77.82
N ARG A 299 -4.55 24.17 77.68
CA ARG A 299 -3.96 25.05 78.72
C ARG A 299 -4.96 25.98 79.40
N GLU A 300 -6.20 26.05 78.90
CA GLU A 300 -7.35 26.77 79.46
C GLU A 300 -8.20 25.80 80.29
#